data_AF-A0A0P9HL53-F1
#
_entry.id   AF-A0A0P9HL53-F1
#
_cell.length_a   1.000
_cell.length_b   1.000
_cell.length_c   1.000
_cell.angle_alpha   90.00
_cell.angle_beta   90.00
_cell.angle_gamma   90.00
#
_symmetry.space_group_name_H-M   'P 1'
#
loop_
_entity.id
_entity.type
_entity.pdbx_description
1 polymer ?
#
loop_
_entity_poly.entity_id
_entity_poly.type
_entity_poly.pdbx_seq_one_letter_code
_entity_poly.pdbx_strand_id
1 'polypeptide(L)'
;MDQVVSHFIGLLKTGNIKEITTFYLTQTPQSQAHIMLFLNLQANKNVDSFDYFQRLSVTLNGEHPMPTPLVSQLKNSQALSFFTPLLQKMANFSLQDSMKRNVLHYLFVARGEHTNVPFTYVRSLLLFESNVFLPKALSQRESNGLTPLECYLHLNIQGTVLPNHELTAFIALCEIERSQITLNSDNLNSALKRFKKQRADFDLTPNYIEQKCLLLASYYGVSEQHIITSLN
;
A
#
# COMPACT_ATOMS: atom_id res chain seq x y z
N MET A 1 8.07 14.88 21.32
CA MET A 1 8.44 13.48 20.99
C MET A 1 7.68 12.59 21.97
N ASP A 2 7.01 11.56 21.49
CA ASP A 2 6.20 10.65 22.34
C ASP A 2 7.05 10.10 23.50
N GLN A 3 6.52 10.09 24.72
CA GLN A 3 7.22 9.64 25.93
C GLN A 3 7.65 8.18 25.78
N VAL A 4 6.85 7.37 25.07
CA VAL A 4 7.15 5.97 24.74
C VAL A 4 8.37 5.85 23.84
N VAL A 5 8.43 6.64 22.75
CA VAL A 5 9.56 6.61 21.81
C VAL A 5 10.84 7.10 22.50
N SER A 6 10.74 8.07 23.39
CA SER A 6 11.88 8.58 24.16
C SER A 6 12.46 7.52 25.09
N HIS A 7 11.60 6.76 25.78
CA HIS A 7 12.04 5.62 26.60
C HIS A 7 12.64 4.50 25.75
N PHE A 8 12.01 4.18 24.62
CA PHE A 8 12.53 3.21 23.65
C PHE A 8 13.94 3.55 23.16
N ILE A 9 14.21 4.83 22.87
CA ILE A 9 15.57 5.31 22.50
C ILE A 9 16.56 5.07 23.64
N GLY A 10 16.16 5.27 24.90
CA GLY A 10 16.97 4.95 26.07
C GLY A 10 17.35 3.47 26.10
N LEU A 11 16.37 2.58 25.87
CA LEU A 11 16.59 1.14 25.81
C LEU A 11 17.47 0.71 24.63
N LEU A 12 17.36 1.35 23.46
CA LEU A 12 18.25 1.04 22.33
C LEU A 12 19.73 1.20 22.67
N LYS A 13 20.07 2.16 23.55
CA LYS A 13 21.46 2.41 23.97
C LYS A 13 22.02 1.31 24.87
N THR A 14 21.18 0.52 25.53
CA THR A 14 21.63 -0.60 26.37
C THR A 14 22.02 -1.82 25.55
N GLY A 15 21.57 -1.92 24.29
CA GLY A 15 21.81 -3.07 23.41
C GLY A 15 21.09 -4.35 23.83
N ASN A 16 20.27 -4.31 24.87
CA ASN A 16 19.57 -5.49 25.39
C ASN A 16 18.29 -5.77 24.59
N ILE A 17 18.42 -6.55 23.51
CA ILE A 17 17.31 -6.89 22.60
C ILE A 17 16.11 -7.51 23.34
N LYS A 18 16.34 -8.32 24.39
CA LYS A 18 15.25 -8.94 25.16
C LYS A 18 14.40 -7.89 25.88
N GLU A 19 15.05 -6.93 26.53
CA GLU A 19 14.39 -5.84 27.25
C GLU A 19 13.67 -4.91 26.28
N ILE A 20 14.31 -4.56 25.15
CA ILE A 20 13.71 -3.73 24.10
C ILE A 20 12.45 -4.39 23.53
N THR A 21 12.51 -5.70 23.25
CA THR A 21 11.37 -6.47 22.72
C THR A 21 10.26 -6.58 23.76
N THR A 22 10.60 -6.86 25.02
CA THR A 22 9.63 -6.91 26.12
C THR A 22 8.91 -5.57 26.30
N PHE A 23 9.66 -4.47 26.29
CA PHE A 23 9.07 -3.14 26.33
C PHE A 23 8.13 -2.90 25.16
N TYR A 24 8.56 -3.19 23.92
CA TYR A 24 7.74 -3.01 22.72
C TYR A 24 6.41 -3.79 22.80
N LEU A 25 6.45 -5.07 23.21
CA LEU A 25 5.27 -5.93 23.25
C LEU A 25 4.27 -5.54 24.35
N THR A 26 4.71 -4.85 25.40
CA THR A 26 3.81 -4.33 26.46
C THR A 26 3.12 -3.02 26.09
N GLN A 27 3.50 -2.39 24.96
CA GLN A 27 2.89 -1.14 24.51
C GLN A 27 1.56 -1.35 23.78
N THR A 28 0.75 -0.30 23.72
CA THR A 28 -0.47 -0.30 22.90
C THR A 28 -0.14 -0.43 21.40
N PRO A 29 -1.05 -0.93 20.56
CA PRO A 29 -0.82 -1.02 19.10
C PRO A 29 -0.45 0.32 18.45
N GLN A 30 -0.99 1.44 18.96
CA GLN A 30 -0.66 2.78 18.46
C GLN A 30 0.80 3.14 18.80
N SER A 31 1.20 2.92 20.05
CA SER A 31 2.56 3.14 20.51
C SER A 31 3.57 2.23 19.80
N GLN A 32 3.21 0.97 19.55
CA GLN A 32 3.99 0.05 18.72
C GLN A 32 4.18 0.58 17.30
N ALA A 33 3.13 1.11 16.67
CA ALA A 33 3.23 1.72 15.35
C ALA A 33 4.14 2.98 15.37
N HIS A 34 4.08 3.82 16.41
CA HIS A 34 4.99 4.97 16.55
C HIS A 34 6.45 4.53 16.68
N ILE A 35 6.74 3.47 17.44
CA ILE A 35 8.09 2.89 17.53
C ILE A 35 8.54 2.39 16.15
N MET A 36 7.69 1.68 15.42
CA MET A 36 8.02 1.19 14.08
C MET A 36 8.33 2.33 13.10
N LEU A 37 7.50 3.37 13.09
CA LEU A 37 7.75 4.56 12.27
C LEU A 37 9.05 5.26 12.67
N PHE A 38 9.38 5.30 13.96
CA PHE A 38 10.68 5.79 14.41
C PHE A 38 11.84 4.96 13.84
N LEU A 39 11.76 3.63 13.84
CA LEU A 39 12.79 2.77 13.25
C LEU A 39 13.01 3.07 11.75
N ASN A 40 11.93 3.17 10.99
CA ASN A 40 11.98 3.56 9.58
C ASN A 40 12.63 4.94 9.40
N LEU A 41 12.25 5.92 10.23
CA LEU A 41 12.85 7.25 10.19
C LEU A 41 14.36 7.24 10.47
N GLN A 42 14.85 6.39 11.39
CA GLN A 42 16.29 6.28 11.65
C GLN A 42 17.03 5.58 10.50
N ALA A 43 16.45 4.51 9.95
CA ALA A 43 16.98 3.79 8.79
C ALA A 43 17.21 4.73 7.59
N ASN A 44 16.32 5.71 7.41
CA ASN A 44 16.39 6.67 6.32
C ASN A 44 17.40 7.81 6.52
N LYS A 45 17.98 7.95 7.73
CA LYS A 45 19.03 8.95 8.01
C LYS A 45 20.43 8.47 7.68
N ASN A 46 20.67 7.16 7.78
CA ASN A 46 21.97 6.57 7.50
C ASN A 46 21.80 5.17 6.89
N VAL A 47 22.30 4.99 5.67
CA VAL A 47 22.27 3.74 4.91
C VAL A 47 22.91 2.59 5.69
N ASP A 48 24.01 2.84 6.42
CA ASP A 48 24.70 1.81 7.21
C ASP A 48 23.84 1.23 8.34
N SER A 49 22.84 2.01 8.78
CA SER A 49 21.91 1.62 9.84
C SER A 49 20.60 1.01 9.32
N PHE A 50 20.35 1.07 8.01
CA PHE A 50 19.08 0.65 7.41
C PHE A 50 18.76 -0.80 7.75
N ASP A 51 19.72 -1.67 7.44
CA ASP A 51 19.69 -3.11 7.66
C ASP A 51 19.43 -3.48 9.13
N TYR A 52 20.09 -2.76 10.04
CA TYR A 52 19.93 -2.96 11.47
C TYR A 52 18.49 -2.66 11.92
N PHE A 53 17.97 -1.49 11.55
CA PHE A 53 16.63 -1.07 11.97
C PHE A 53 15.53 -1.89 11.29
N GLN A 54 15.72 -2.31 10.04
CA GLN A 54 14.80 -3.20 9.34
C GLN A 54 14.73 -4.56 10.05
N ARG A 55 15.87 -5.19 10.36
CA ARG A 55 15.91 -6.45 11.13
C ARG A 55 15.33 -6.29 12.54
N LEU A 56 15.56 -5.14 13.17
CA LEU A 56 14.97 -4.86 14.47
C LEU A 56 13.44 -4.81 14.39
N SER A 57 12.86 -4.19 13.36
CA SER A 57 11.39 -4.16 13.19
C SER A 57 10.78 -5.57 13.14
N VAL A 58 11.44 -6.51 12.45
CA VAL A 58 11.01 -7.91 12.39
C VAL A 58 11.20 -8.61 13.74
N THR A 59 12.33 -8.38 14.40
CA THR A 59 12.66 -8.97 15.70
C THR A 59 11.67 -8.55 16.79
N LEU A 60 11.29 -7.28 16.83
CA LEU A 60 10.36 -6.75 17.83
C LEU A 60 8.97 -7.38 17.73
N ASN A 61 8.48 -7.64 16.51
CA ASN A 61 7.20 -8.31 16.32
C ASN A 61 7.28 -9.82 16.61
N GLY A 62 8.41 -10.47 16.36
CA GLY A 62 8.56 -11.91 16.60
C GLY A 62 7.48 -12.72 15.87
N GLU A 63 6.66 -13.45 16.63
CA GLU A 63 5.52 -14.25 16.17
C GLU A 63 4.17 -13.51 16.29
N HIS A 64 4.20 -12.20 16.56
CA HIS A 64 3.00 -11.35 16.60
C HIS A 64 2.79 -10.67 15.25
N PRO A 65 1.52 -10.45 14.83
CA PRO A 65 1.24 -9.64 13.66
C PRO A 65 1.79 -8.22 13.82
N MET A 66 1.97 -7.55 12.70
CA MET A 66 2.30 -6.13 12.65
C MET A 66 1.22 -5.31 13.37
N PRO A 67 1.54 -4.23 14.10
CA PRO A 67 0.53 -3.38 14.74
C PRO A 67 -0.40 -2.78 13.67
N THR A 68 -1.69 -3.05 13.79
CA THR A 68 -2.70 -2.63 12.81
C THR A 68 -2.67 -1.13 12.47
N PRO A 69 -2.42 -0.19 13.41
CA PRO A 69 -2.32 1.23 13.07
C PRO A 69 -1.21 1.57 12.05
N LEU A 70 -0.17 0.74 11.95
CA LEU A 70 0.93 0.90 10.98
C LEU A 70 0.46 0.73 9.53
N VAL A 71 -0.59 -0.06 9.29
CA VAL A 71 -1.14 -0.33 7.94
C VAL A 71 -1.44 0.97 7.18
N SER A 72 -2.06 1.94 7.85
CA SER A 72 -2.44 3.23 7.29
C SER A 72 -1.27 4.21 7.03
N GLN A 73 -0.06 3.85 7.47
CA GLN A 73 1.12 4.71 7.44
C GLN A 73 2.09 4.33 6.30
N LEU A 74 1.94 3.13 5.74
CA LEU A 74 2.74 2.58 4.66
C LEU A 74 2.28 3.14 3.30
N LYS A 75 2.56 4.42 3.06
CA LYS A 75 2.02 5.20 1.92
C LYS A 75 3.03 5.50 0.81
N ASN A 76 4.25 4.99 0.88
CA ASN A 76 5.28 5.23 -0.13
C ASN A 76 6.24 4.04 -0.25
N SER A 77 7.00 4.01 -1.34
CA SER A 77 7.93 2.92 -1.67
C SER A 77 9.05 2.75 -0.65
N GLN A 78 9.50 3.84 -0.01
CA GLN A 78 10.56 3.79 1.00
C GLN A 78 10.09 3.05 2.26
N ALA A 79 8.93 3.43 2.80
CA ALA A 79 8.33 2.75 3.93
C ALA A 79 7.96 1.31 3.58
N LEU A 80 7.40 1.07 2.38
CA LEU A 80 7.10 -0.28 1.91
C LEU A 80 8.36 -1.15 1.85
N SER A 81 9.44 -0.67 1.24
CA SER A 81 10.71 -1.38 1.15
C SER A 81 11.27 -1.70 2.54
N PHE A 82 11.29 -0.71 3.43
CA PHE A 82 11.74 -0.88 4.81
C PHE A 82 10.93 -1.97 5.54
N PHE A 83 9.60 -1.97 5.43
CA PHE A 83 8.76 -2.93 6.15
C PHE A 83 8.47 -4.23 5.39
N THR A 84 8.99 -4.44 4.18
CA THR A 84 8.71 -5.65 3.38
C THR A 84 9.03 -6.95 4.14
N PRO A 85 10.17 -7.09 4.84
CA PRO A 85 10.44 -8.30 5.62
C PRO A 85 9.42 -8.54 6.75
N LEU A 86 8.88 -7.47 7.36
CA LEU A 86 7.82 -7.58 8.35
C LEU A 86 6.48 -7.96 7.70
N LEU A 87 6.17 -7.37 6.53
CA LEU A 87 4.94 -7.64 5.77
C LEU A 87 4.87 -9.09 5.25
N GLN A 88 6.02 -9.70 4.96
CA GLN A 88 6.16 -11.09 4.55
C GLN A 88 5.81 -12.10 5.66
N LYS A 89 5.87 -11.68 6.94
CA LYS A 89 5.52 -12.54 8.07
C LYS A 89 4.03 -12.49 8.41
N MET A 90 3.54 -13.53 9.09
CA MET A 90 2.23 -13.56 9.78
C MET A 90 1.03 -13.08 8.95
N ALA A 91 1.09 -13.25 7.62
CA ALA A 91 0.09 -12.72 6.69
C ALA A 91 -0.11 -11.20 6.74
N ASN A 92 0.91 -10.44 7.18
CA ASN A 92 0.83 -8.99 7.42
C ASN A 92 0.48 -8.18 6.17
N PHE A 93 0.84 -8.63 4.96
CA PHE A 93 0.32 -8.03 3.72
C PHE A 93 -1.22 -8.01 3.65
N SER A 94 -1.87 -9.06 4.17
CA SER A 94 -3.33 -9.22 4.19
C SER A 94 -3.98 -8.72 5.48
N LEU A 95 -3.21 -8.10 6.39
CA LEU A 95 -3.75 -7.51 7.61
C LEU A 95 -4.57 -6.27 7.26
N GLN A 96 -5.84 -6.28 7.67
CA GLN A 96 -6.78 -5.18 7.45
C GLN A 96 -6.96 -4.36 8.73
N ASP A 97 -7.12 -3.04 8.57
CA ASP A 97 -7.49 -2.14 9.66
C ASP A 97 -9.01 -2.08 9.89
N SER A 98 -9.46 -1.15 10.76
CA SER A 98 -10.87 -0.95 11.06
C SER A 98 -11.73 -0.52 9.86
N MET A 99 -11.12 0.02 8.79
CA MET A 99 -11.77 0.33 7.52
C MET A 99 -11.72 -0.83 6.52
N LYS A 100 -11.30 -2.02 6.98
CA LYS A 100 -11.01 -3.18 6.14
C LYS A 100 -9.93 -2.90 5.09
N ARG A 101 -9.05 -1.92 5.31
CA ARG A 101 -7.98 -1.58 4.37
C ARG A 101 -6.69 -2.26 4.79
N ASN A 102 -6.04 -2.93 3.85
CA ASN A 102 -4.67 -3.40 4.01
C ASN A 102 -3.67 -2.35 3.46
N VAL A 103 -2.37 -2.67 3.52
CA VAL A 103 -1.29 -1.77 3.09
C VAL A 103 -1.46 -1.31 1.63
N LEU A 104 -1.88 -2.19 0.73
CA LEU A 104 -1.99 -1.88 -0.69
C LEU A 104 -3.08 -0.85 -0.98
N HIS A 105 -4.19 -0.89 -0.23
CA HIS A 105 -5.25 0.12 -0.35
C HIS A 105 -4.72 1.53 -0.09
N TYR A 106 -3.87 1.69 0.93
CA TYR A 106 -3.29 2.99 1.29
C TYR A 106 -2.16 3.39 0.36
N LEU A 107 -1.31 2.44 0.00
CA LEU A 107 -0.16 2.64 -0.86
C LEU A 107 -0.58 3.13 -2.25
N PHE A 108 -1.60 2.54 -2.85
CA PHE A 108 -2.00 2.87 -4.22
C PHE A 108 -2.77 4.19 -4.33
N VAL A 109 -3.38 4.68 -3.24
CA VAL A 109 -4.13 5.97 -3.26
C VAL A 109 -3.39 7.10 -2.54
N ALA A 110 -2.14 6.86 -2.13
CA ALA A 110 -1.32 7.85 -1.45
C ALA A 110 -1.18 9.13 -2.29
N ARG A 111 -1.14 10.27 -1.61
CA ARG A 111 -1.04 11.60 -2.20
C ARG A 111 0.26 12.26 -1.74
N GLY A 112 0.93 12.97 -2.65
CA GLY A 112 2.12 13.76 -2.35
C GLY A 112 2.95 14.02 -3.60
N GLU A 113 3.80 15.04 -3.55
CA GLU A 113 4.79 15.29 -4.59
C GLU A 113 5.73 14.07 -4.69
N HIS A 114 5.93 13.56 -5.91
CA HIS A 114 6.81 12.42 -6.24
C HIS A 114 6.37 11.01 -5.77
N THR A 115 5.11 10.80 -5.36
CA THR A 115 4.64 9.45 -5.04
C THR A 115 4.19 8.70 -6.30
N ASN A 116 5.14 8.21 -7.10
CA ASN A 116 4.80 7.20 -8.10
C ASN A 116 4.27 5.97 -7.38
N VAL A 117 3.13 5.45 -7.82
CA VAL A 117 2.57 4.23 -7.27
C VAL A 117 3.51 3.07 -7.61
N PRO A 118 3.93 2.24 -6.64
CA PRO A 118 5.00 1.26 -6.86
C PRO A 118 4.45 -0.09 -7.35
N PHE A 119 3.67 -0.10 -8.43
CA PHE A 119 3.14 -1.34 -9.00
C PHE A 119 4.27 -2.27 -9.45
N THR A 120 5.35 -1.74 -10.04
CA THR A 120 6.52 -2.54 -10.44
C THR A 120 7.14 -3.27 -9.25
N TYR A 121 7.27 -2.59 -8.12
CA TYR A 121 7.81 -3.19 -6.90
C TYR A 121 6.88 -4.28 -6.36
N VAL A 122 5.59 -4.00 -6.24
CA VAL A 122 4.59 -4.98 -5.77
C VAL A 122 4.53 -6.19 -6.70
N ARG A 123 4.57 -5.98 -8.03
CA ARG A 123 4.66 -7.07 -9.01
C ARG A 123 5.91 -7.90 -8.81
N SER A 124 7.06 -7.27 -8.55
CA SER A 124 8.31 -7.97 -8.31
C SER A 124 8.23 -8.83 -7.04
N LEU A 125 7.56 -8.34 -5.99
CA LEU A 125 7.35 -9.12 -4.76
C LEU A 125 6.54 -10.40 -5.02
N LEU A 126 5.55 -10.37 -5.91
CA LEU A 126 4.75 -11.56 -6.25
C LEU A 126 5.56 -12.70 -6.87
N LEU A 127 6.78 -12.44 -7.35
CA LEU A 127 7.68 -13.46 -7.90
C LEU A 127 8.40 -14.27 -6.81
N PHE A 128 8.36 -13.82 -5.55
CA PHE A 128 9.03 -14.50 -4.44
C PHE A 128 8.04 -15.32 -3.62
N GLU A 129 8.39 -16.58 -3.38
CA GLU A 129 7.59 -17.53 -2.58
C GLU A 129 7.33 -17.03 -1.14
N SER A 130 8.17 -16.15 -0.60
CA SER A 130 7.97 -15.53 0.71
C SER A 130 6.73 -14.63 0.80
N ASN A 131 6.13 -14.24 -0.34
CA ASN A 131 4.99 -13.34 -0.42
C ASN A 131 3.65 -14.07 -0.64
N VAL A 132 3.45 -15.25 -0.04
CA VAL A 132 2.24 -16.09 -0.22
C VAL A 132 0.92 -15.34 0.04
N PHE A 133 0.92 -14.36 0.95
CA PHE A 133 -0.27 -13.59 1.31
C PHE A 133 -0.48 -12.31 0.48
N LEU A 134 0.48 -11.93 -0.36
CA LEU A 134 0.37 -10.74 -1.19
C LEU A 134 -0.72 -10.87 -2.28
N PRO A 135 -0.90 -12.00 -2.98
CA PRO A 135 -2.05 -12.20 -3.87
C PRO A 135 -3.39 -12.03 -3.13
N LYS A 136 -3.50 -12.56 -1.91
CA LYS A 136 -4.69 -12.40 -1.06
C LYS A 136 -4.91 -10.93 -0.67
N ALA A 137 -3.84 -10.18 -0.40
CA ALA A 137 -3.95 -8.76 -0.11
C ALA A 137 -4.49 -7.96 -1.31
N LEU A 138 -4.14 -8.33 -2.54
CA LEU A 138 -4.69 -7.71 -3.75
C LEU A 138 -6.18 -8.00 -3.94
N SER A 139 -6.67 -9.16 -3.51
CA SER A 139 -8.09 -9.54 -3.68
C SER A 139 -9.01 -9.10 -2.54
N GLN A 140 -8.47 -8.59 -1.43
CA GLN A 140 -9.26 -8.10 -0.30
C GLN A 140 -10.01 -6.80 -0.65
N ARG A 141 -11.29 -6.74 -0.27
CA ARG A 141 -12.13 -5.54 -0.42
C ARG A 141 -12.17 -4.73 0.87
N GLU A 142 -12.07 -3.41 0.75
CA GLU A 142 -12.30 -2.47 1.86
C GLU A 142 -13.80 -2.23 2.11
N SER A 143 -14.13 -1.39 3.09
CA SER A 143 -15.51 -1.21 3.56
C SER A 143 -16.54 -0.77 2.50
N ASN A 144 -16.13 -0.09 1.42
CA ASN A 144 -17.02 0.24 0.29
C ASN A 144 -17.01 -0.83 -0.81
N GLY A 145 -16.39 -1.98 -0.55
CA GLY A 145 -16.36 -3.10 -1.49
C GLY A 145 -15.33 -2.96 -2.59
N LEU A 146 -14.33 -2.07 -2.47
CA LEU A 146 -13.28 -1.89 -3.48
C LEU A 146 -12.02 -2.68 -3.13
N THR A 147 -11.38 -3.33 -4.11
CA THR A 147 -10.01 -3.86 -3.96
C THR A 147 -8.96 -2.74 -3.95
N PRO A 148 -7.66 -3.01 -3.69
CA PRO A 148 -6.61 -2.02 -3.84
C PRO A 148 -6.52 -1.41 -5.23
N LEU A 149 -6.64 -2.21 -6.30
CA LEU A 149 -6.60 -1.70 -7.67
C LEU A 149 -7.86 -0.90 -8.01
N GLU A 150 -9.04 -1.32 -7.55
CA GLU A 150 -10.26 -0.51 -7.68
C GLU A 150 -10.12 0.81 -6.91
N CYS A 151 -9.53 0.82 -5.71
CA CYS A 151 -9.23 2.03 -4.97
C CYS A 151 -8.34 2.99 -5.79
N TYR A 152 -7.29 2.48 -6.45
CA TYR A 152 -6.47 3.28 -7.35
C TYR A 152 -7.30 3.88 -8.50
N LEU A 153 -8.12 3.05 -9.15
CA LEU A 153 -8.96 3.49 -10.27
C LEU A 153 -9.99 4.54 -9.84
N HIS A 154 -10.55 4.44 -8.63
CA HIS A 154 -11.57 5.36 -8.13
C HIS A 154 -11.01 6.64 -7.52
N LEU A 155 -9.82 6.58 -6.89
CA LEU A 155 -9.36 7.62 -5.97
C LEU A 155 -8.02 8.26 -6.35
N ASN A 156 -7.29 7.73 -7.34
CA ASN A 156 -6.08 8.40 -7.82
C ASN A 156 -6.46 9.71 -8.52
N ILE A 157 -6.13 10.83 -7.88
CA ILE A 157 -6.45 12.18 -8.34
C ILE A 157 -5.26 12.93 -8.94
N GLN A 158 -4.07 12.32 -9.01
CA GLN A 158 -2.83 13.06 -9.29
C GLN A 158 -2.76 13.61 -10.73
N GLY A 159 -3.59 13.13 -11.66
CA GLY A 159 -3.62 13.62 -13.04
C GLY A 159 -2.35 13.29 -13.84
N THR A 160 -1.47 12.45 -13.28
CA THR A 160 -0.21 12.03 -13.87
C THR A 160 -0.38 10.69 -14.59
N VAL A 161 0.17 10.63 -15.79
CA VAL A 161 0.24 9.40 -16.59
C VAL A 161 1.25 8.45 -15.92
N LEU A 162 0.87 7.20 -15.73
CA LEU A 162 1.77 6.15 -15.30
C LEU A 162 2.88 5.97 -16.34
N PRO A 163 4.16 5.94 -15.92
CA PRO A 163 5.25 5.47 -16.78
C PRO A 163 4.98 4.06 -17.31
N ASN A 164 5.53 3.73 -18.49
CA ASN A 164 5.27 2.45 -19.17
C ASN A 164 5.53 1.20 -18.30
N HIS A 165 6.57 1.24 -17.45
CA HIS A 165 6.88 0.13 -16.55
C HIS A 165 5.82 -0.05 -15.46
N GLU A 166 5.31 1.05 -14.89
CA GLU A 166 4.21 1.01 -13.91
C GLU A 166 2.87 0.62 -14.55
N LEU A 167 2.60 1.08 -15.77
CA LEU A 167 1.42 0.67 -16.54
C LEU A 167 1.43 -0.84 -16.81
N THR A 168 2.56 -1.37 -17.29
CA THR A 168 2.72 -2.80 -17.54
C THR A 168 2.57 -3.61 -16.25
N ALA A 169 3.14 -3.09 -15.14
CA ALA A 169 3.00 -3.74 -13.85
C ALA A 169 1.54 -3.73 -13.34
N PHE A 170 0.82 -2.62 -13.51
CA PHE A 170 -0.60 -2.53 -13.17
C PHE A 170 -1.43 -3.59 -13.91
N ILE A 171 -1.22 -3.76 -15.22
CA ILE A 171 -1.94 -4.77 -16.01
C ILE A 171 -1.67 -6.18 -15.48
N ALA A 172 -0.41 -6.52 -15.19
CA ALA A 172 -0.06 -7.80 -14.61
C ALA A 172 -0.70 -8.02 -13.22
N LEU A 173 -0.77 -6.97 -12.39
CA LEU A 173 -1.46 -7.04 -11.10
C LEU A 173 -2.97 -7.28 -11.28
N CYS A 174 -3.59 -6.69 -12.30
CA CYS A 174 -5.00 -6.94 -12.64
C CYS A 174 -5.23 -8.42 -12.96
N GLU A 175 -4.37 -9.05 -13.75
CA GLU A 175 -4.48 -10.47 -14.10
C GLU A 175 -4.42 -11.36 -12.85
N ILE A 176 -3.46 -11.08 -11.95
CA ILE A 176 -3.29 -11.83 -10.70
C ILE A 176 -4.50 -11.64 -9.78
N GLU A 177 -4.99 -10.42 -9.61
CA GLU A 177 -6.18 -10.14 -8.79
C GLU A 177 -7.42 -10.82 -9.36
N ARG A 178 -7.66 -10.68 -10.68
CA ARG A 178 -8.85 -11.24 -11.36
C ARG A 178 -8.92 -12.76 -11.34
N SER A 179 -7.78 -13.45 -11.21
CA SER A 179 -7.77 -14.90 -10.99
C SER A 179 -8.35 -15.33 -9.63
N GLN A 180 -8.52 -14.40 -8.69
CA GLN A 180 -8.93 -14.67 -7.31
C GLN A 180 -10.29 -14.06 -6.94
N ILE A 181 -10.83 -13.15 -7.76
CA ILE A 181 -12.08 -12.44 -7.45
C ILE A 181 -13.10 -12.56 -8.56
N THR A 182 -14.37 -12.43 -8.18
CA THR A 182 -15.43 -12.05 -9.11
C THR A 182 -15.49 -10.53 -9.18
N LEU A 183 -15.40 -9.99 -10.41
CA LEU A 183 -15.54 -8.56 -10.66
C LEU A 183 -16.95 -8.10 -10.29
N ASN A 184 -17.04 -6.95 -9.62
CA ASN A 184 -18.32 -6.29 -9.36
C ASN A 184 -18.55 -5.21 -10.43
N SER A 185 -19.49 -5.45 -11.34
CA SER A 185 -19.83 -4.50 -12.41
C SER A 185 -20.33 -3.15 -11.89
N ASP A 186 -20.93 -3.12 -10.70
CA ASP A 186 -21.44 -1.87 -10.11
C ASP A 186 -20.29 -0.90 -9.75
N ASN A 187 -19.10 -1.45 -9.48
CA ASN A 187 -17.91 -0.64 -9.20
C ASN A 187 -17.46 0.17 -10.41
N LEU A 188 -17.71 -0.31 -11.65
CA LEU A 188 -17.42 0.45 -12.87
C LEU A 188 -18.26 1.73 -12.94
N ASN A 189 -19.57 1.64 -12.69
CA ASN A 189 -20.46 2.80 -12.71
C ASN A 189 -20.03 3.85 -11.66
N SER A 190 -19.64 3.40 -10.47
CA SER A 190 -19.10 4.26 -9.42
C SER A 190 -17.77 4.92 -9.85
N ALA A 191 -16.87 4.17 -10.48
CA ALA A 191 -15.61 4.68 -11.02
C ALA A 191 -15.84 5.76 -12.08
N LEU A 192 -16.74 5.50 -13.04
CA LEU A 192 -17.10 6.43 -14.12
C LEU A 192 -17.69 7.72 -13.56
N LYS A 193 -18.61 7.63 -12.58
CA LYS A 193 -19.18 8.81 -11.92
C LYS A 193 -18.10 9.66 -11.24
N ARG A 194 -17.16 9.02 -10.55
CA ARG A 194 -16.01 9.72 -9.93
C ARG A 194 -15.11 10.35 -10.98
N PHE A 195 -14.84 9.66 -12.08
CA PHE A 195 -13.98 10.16 -13.14
C PHE A 195 -14.62 11.35 -13.88
N LYS A 196 -15.94 11.31 -14.17
CA LYS A 196 -16.69 12.47 -14.68
C LYS A 196 -16.53 13.69 -13.77
N LYS A 197 -16.71 13.49 -12.47
CA LYS A 197 -16.53 14.56 -11.48
C LYS A 197 -15.10 15.09 -11.48
N GLN A 198 -14.09 14.20 -11.53
CA GLN A 198 -12.68 14.60 -11.58
C GLN A 198 -12.36 15.46 -12.81
N ARG A 199 -12.92 15.11 -13.98
CA ARG A 199 -12.77 15.91 -15.22
C ARG A 199 -13.42 17.29 -15.13
N ALA A 200 -14.46 17.44 -14.31
CA ALA A 200 -15.11 18.73 -14.07
C ALA A 200 -14.36 19.57 -13.03
N ASP A 201 -13.80 18.92 -12.01
CA ASP A 201 -13.14 19.58 -10.88
C ASP A 201 -11.67 19.96 -11.17
N PHE A 202 -11.01 19.30 -12.13
CA PHE A 202 -9.58 19.46 -12.41
C PHE A 202 -9.30 19.57 -13.93
N ASP A 203 -8.29 20.37 -14.28
CA ASP A 203 -7.76 20.44 -15.64
C ASP A 203 -6.84 19.23 -15.91
N LEU A 204 -7.41 18.19 -16.50
CA LEU A 204 -6.72 16.92 -16.78
C LEU A 204 -6.16 16.91 -18.20
N THR A 205 -4.90 16.50 -18.34
CA THR A 205 -4.29 16.37 -19.66
C THR A 205 -4.98 15.29 -20.51
N PRO A 206 -5.05 15.46 -21.85
CA PRO A 206 -5.62 14.45 -22.74
C PRO A 206 -4.98 13.05 -22.57
N ASN A 207 -3.65 13.00 -22.42
CA ASN A 207 -2.91 11.75 -22.22
C ASN A 207 -3.31 11.03 -20.93
N TYR A 208 -3.58 11.78 -19.85
CA TYR A 208 -4.07 11.18 -18.61
C TYR A 208 -5.49 10.63 -18.78
N ILE A 209 -6.37 11.36 -19.48
CA ILE A 209 -7.74 10.91 -19.74
C ILE A 209 -7.73 9.62 -20.55
N GLU A 210 -6.95 9.57 -21.63
CA GLU A 210 -6.79 8.38 -22.46
C GLU A 210 -6.27 7.19 -21.64
N GLN A 211 -5.17 7.37 -20.89
CA GLN A 211 -4.64 6.28 -20.09
C GLN A 211 -5.63 5.84 -19.00
N LYS A 212 -6.39 6.75 -18.39
CA LYS A 212 -7.40 6.39 -17.39
C LYS A 212 -8.54 5.56 -18.01
N CYS A 213 -8.96 5.89 -19.23
CA CYS A 213 -9.91 5.09 -20.00
C CYS A 213 -9.37 3.68 -20.27
N LEU A 214 -8.13 3.57 -20.73
CA LEU A 214 -7.44 2.30 -20.94
C LEU A 214 -7.38 1.45 -19.66
N LEU A 215 -7.01 2.06 -18.53
CA LEU A 215 -6.91 1.38 -17.24
C LEU A 215 -8.28 0.83 -16.77
N LEU A 216 -9.34 1.64 -16.89
CA LEU A 216 -10.71 1.22 -16.55
C LEU A 216 -11.18 0.10 -17.48
N ALA A 217 -10.99 0.26 -18.80
CA ALA A 217 -11.35 -0.74 -19.80
C ALA A 217 -10.66 -2.08 -19.53
N SER A 218 -9.34 -2.04 -19.30
CA SER A 218 -8.51 -3.22 -19.03
C SER A 218 -8.93 -3.93 -17.74
N TYR A 219 -9.15 -3.19 -16.65
CA TYR A 219 -9.54 -3.78 -15.37
C TYR A 219 -10.92 -4.45 -15.43
N TYR A 220 -11.92 -3.74 -15.96
CA TYR A 220 -13.31 -4.23 -16.00
C TYR A 220 -13.63 -5.14 -17.20
N GLY A 221 -12.68 -5.32 -18.12
CA GLY A 221 -12.86 -6.20 -19.30
C GLY A 221 -13.89 -5.65 -20.30
N VAL A 222 -13.94 -4.33 -20.47
CA VAL A 222 -14.83 -3.64 -21.43
C VAL A 222 -13.98 -2.91 -22.47
N SER A 223 -14.59 -2.49 -23.58
CA SER A 223 -13.88 -1.70 -24.60
C SER A 223 -13.62 -0.28 -24.11
N GLU A 224 -12.52 0.34 -24.56
CA GLU A 224 -12.24 1.75 -24.30
C GLU A 224 -13.35 2.66 -24.85
N GLN A 225 -13.93 2.31 -25.99
CA GLN A 225 -15.07 3.01 -26.56
C GLN A 225 -16.28 3.05 -25.61
N HIS A 226 -16.55 1.95 -24.89
CA HIS A 226 -17.62 1.92 -23.89
C HIS A 226 -17.35 2.90 -22.75
N ILE A 227 -16.11 3.00 -22.28
CA ILE A 227 -15.70 3.96 -21.25
C ILE A 227 -15.87 5.40 -21.77
N ILE A 228 -15.36 5.70 -22.96
CA ILE A 228 -15.43 7.04 -23.57
C ILE A 228 -16.88 7.49 -23.75
N THR A 229 -17.73 6.64 -24.33
CA THR A 229 -19.15 6.94 -24.51
C THR A 229 -19.85 7.16 -23.17
N SER A 230 -19.52 6.36 -22.15
CA SER A 230 -20.09 6.51 -20.82
C SER A 230 -19.61 7.76 -20.09
N LEU A 231 -18.50 8.39 -20.52
CA LEU A 231 -17.97 9.62 -19.93
C LEU A 231 -18.59 10.90 -20.49
N ASN A 232 -19.12 10.84 -21.72
CA ASN A 232 -19.89 11.92 -22.32
C ASN A 232 -21.32 11.99 -21.74
#